data_AF-A0A8J7HDL1-F1
#
_entry.id   AF-A0A8J7HDL1-F1
#
_cell.length_a   1.000
_cell.length_b   1.000
_cell.length_c   1.000
_cell.angle_alpha   90.00
_cell.angle_beta   90.00
_cell.angle_gamma   90.00
#
_symmetry.space_group_name_H-M   'P 1'
#
loop_
_entity.id
_entity.type
_entity.pdbx_description
1 polymer ?
#
loop_
_entity_poly.entity_id
_entity_poly.type
_entity_poly.pdbx_seq_one_letter_code
_entity_poly.pdbx_strand_id
1 'polypeptide(L)'
;MIYETNEKSFIVNTDISIVIVSLILFLPSRTPRIKGNKSIASIDKIILGGIDQFIMTRGEDTDNPILLFLHGGPGYSQISFARKYQEELEENFLVVNWDHNRKVLRTVRSSRKRIDLV
;
A
#
# COMPACT_ATOMS: atom_id res chain seq x y z
N MET A 1 41.77 0.66 -35.96
CA MET A 1 41.85 0.07 -34.62
C MET A 1 41.18 0.93 -33.53
N ILE A 2 41.33 2.26 -33.49
CA ILE A 2 40.76 3.11 -32.41
C ILE A 2 39.22 3.26 -32.48
N TYR A 3 38.63 3.29 -33.68
CA TYR A 3 37.18 3.38 -33.85
C TYR A 3 36.44 2.13 -33.34
N GLU A 4 36.98 0.96 -33.62
CA GLU A 4 36.36 -0.30 -33.23
C GLU A 4 36.41 -0.57 -31.72
N THR A 5 37.41 -0.01 -31.01
CA THR A 5 37.46 -0.03 -29.55
C THR A 5 36.43 0.89 -28.89
N ASN A 6 36.07 2.01 -29.54
CA ASN A 6 35.05 2.93 -29.03
C ASN A 6 33.63 2.39 -29.22
N GLU A 7 33.34 1.72 -30.33
CA GLU A 7 32.03 1.08 -30.53
C GLU A 7 31.81 -0.08 -29.55
N LYS A 8 32.82 -0.93 -29.34
CA LYS A 8 32.74 -2.05 -28.39
C LYS A 8 32.55 -1.56 -26.95
N SER A 9 33.26 -0.49 -26.54
CA SER A 9 33.07 0.10 -25.20
C SER A 9 31.73 0.80 -25.03
N PHE A 10 31.18 1.41 -26.09
CA PHE A 10 29.83 2.00 -26.06
C PHE A 10 28.73 0.93 -25.89
N ILE A 11 28.82 -0.18 -26.62
CA ILE A 11 27.87 -1.31 -26.50
C ILE A 11 27.94 -1.91 -25.10
N VAL A 12 29.15 -2.19 -24.59
CA VAL A 12 29.34 -2.76 -23.25
C VAL A 12 28.79 -1.85 -22.15
N ASN A 13 29.02 -0.54 -22.24
CA ASN A 13 28.48 0.42 -21.26
C ASN A 13 26.95 0.51 -21.29
N THR A 14 26.35 0.36 -22.48
CA THR A 14 24.89 0.38 -22.64
C THR A 14 24.26 -0.87 -22.03
N ASP A 15 24.84 -2.04 -22.28
CA ASP A 15 24.36 -3.31 -21.71
C ASP A 15 24.49 -3.34 -20.18
N ILE A 16 25.62 -2.86 -19.63
CA ILE A 16 25.79 -2.73 -18.18
C ILE A 16 24.71 -1.82 -17.58
N SER A 17 24.39 -0.71 -18.24
CA SER A 17 23.35 0.21 -17.78
C SER A 17 21.96 -0.43 -17.78
N ILE A 18 21.61 -1.21 -18.81
CA ILE A 18 20.33 -1.92 -18.89
C ILE A 18 20.21 -2.99 -17.81
N VAL A 19 21.29 -3.72 -17.52
CA VAL A 19 21.33 -4.73 -16.46
C VAL A 19 21.17 -4.08 -15.09
N ILE A 20 21.83 -2.94 -14.84
CA ILE A 20 21.70 -2.18 -13.59
C ILE A 20 20.26 -1.68 -13.40
N VAL A 21 19.66 -1.08 -14.43
CA VAL A 21 18.26 -0.61 -14.37
C VAL A 21 17.31 -1.77 -14.13
N SER A 22 17.50 -2.89 -14.81
CA SER A 22 16.69 -4.10 -14.60
C SER A 22 16.84 -4.61 -13.16
N LEU A 23 18.05 -4.69 -12.63
CA LEU A 23 18.32 -5.13 -11.27
C LEU A 23 17.66 -4.22 -10.22
N ILE A 24 17.63 -2.91 -10.45
CA ILE A 24 16.95 -1.93 -9.59
C ILE A 24 15.43 -2.15 -9.60
N LEU A 25 14.84 -2.46 -10.76
CA LEU A 25 13.40 -2.74 -10.88
C LEU A 25 12.99 -4.06 -10.19
N PHE A 26 13.91 -5.01 -10.05
CA PHE A 26 13.67 -6.28 -9.34
C PHE A 26 13.94 -6.22 -7.83
N LEU A 27 14.35 -5.08 -7.28
CA LEU A 27 14.45 -4.93 -5.83
C LEU A 27 13.05 -4.99 -5.20
N PRO A 28 12.77 -5.95 -4.30
CA PRO A 28 11.47 -6.01 -3.64
C PRO A 28 11.27 -4.74 -2.82
N SER A 29 10.08 -4.14 -2.90
CA SER A 29 9.66 -3.05 -2.02
C SER A 29 9.72 -3.54 -0.57
N ARG A 30 10.88 -3.36 0.07
CA ARG A 30 11.06 -3.67 1.48
C ARG A 30 10.10 -2.79 2.24
N THR A 31 9.32 -3.38 3.13
CA THR A 31 8.49 -2.63 4.07
C THR A 31 9.39 -2.37 5.27
N PRO A 32 10.00 -1.18 5.42
CA PRO A 32 10.79 -0.90 6.60
C PRO A 32 9.81 -0.92 7.77
N ARG A 33 10.18 -1.62 8.84
CA ARG A 33 9.49 -1.44 10.10
C ARG A 33 9.82 -0.02 10.55
N ILE A 34 8.80 0.79 10.86
CA ILE A 34 9.02 2.07 11.51
C ILE A 34 9.73 1.75 12.83
N LYS A 35 10.93 2.31 13.05
CA LYS A 35 11.76 2.01 14.21
C LYS A 35 11.54 3.09 15.26
N GLY A 36 10.71 2.78 16.25
CA GLY A 36 10.54 3.62 17.45
C GLY A 36 9.80 2.87 18.55
N ASN A 37 10.16 3.10 19.81
CA ASN A 37 9.47 2.47 20.96
C ASN A 37 7.99 2.87 21.06
N LYS A 38 7.60 3.98 20.42
CA LYS A 38 6.21 4.47 20.31
C LYS A 38 5.65 4.37 18.89
N SER A 39 6.37 3.76 17.95
CA SER A 39 5.89 3.62 16.58
C SER A 39 4.82 2.53 16.48
N ILE A 40 3.87 2.71 15.56
CA ILE A 40 2.81 1.73 15.31
C ILE A 40 2.67 1.48 13.81
N ALA A 41 2.44 0.21 13.46
CA ALA A 41 2.07 -0.21 12.12
C ALA A 41 1.15 -1.44 12.24
N SER A 42 -0.16 -1.22 12.28
CA SER A 42 -1.19 -2.24 12.44
C SER A 42 -2.20 -2.21 11.31
N ILE A 43 -2.81 -3.36 11.03
CA ILE A 43 -4.03 -3.47 10.21
C ILE A 43 -5.01 -4.31 11.00
N ASP A 44 -6.13 -3.68 11.38
CA ASP A 44 -7.19 -4.29 12.17
C ASP A 44 -8.44 -4.49 11.32
N LYS A 45 -9.09 -5.64 11.49
CA LYS A 45 -10.35 -5.99 10.83
C LYS A 45 -11.48 -5.86 11.83
N ILE A 46 -12.50 -5.07 11.49
CA ILE A 46 -13.70 -4.89 12.32
C ILE A 46 -14.96 -5.22 11.53
N ILE A 47 -15.99 -5.69 12.24
CA ILE A 47 -17.31 -5.93 11.67
C ILE A 47 -18.21 -4.77 12.08
N LEU A 48 -18.66 -3.97 11.12
CA LEU A 48 -19.55 -2.84 11.34
C LEU A 48 -20.71 -2.92 10.35
N GLY A 49 -21.95 -2.98 10.83
CA GLY A 49 -23.13 -3.10 9.97
C GLY A 49 -23.22 -4.44 9.20
N GLY A 50 -22.61 -5.52 9.73
CA GLY A 50 -22.60 -6.84 9.10
C GLY A 50 -21.62 -6.98 7.92
N ILE A 51 -20.74 -5.99 7.73
CA ILE A 51 -19.68 -6.03 6.73
C ILE A 51 -18.31 -5.93 7.40
N ASP A 52 -17.35 -6.63 6.80
CA ASP A 52 -15.95 -6.53 7.14
C ASP A 52 -15.39 -5.17 6.66
N GLN A 53 -14.73 -4.46 7.57
CA GLN A 53 -14.04 -3.21 7.31
C GLN A 53 -12.61 -3.31 7.85
N PHE A 54 -11.68 -2.58 7.23
CA PHE A 54 -10.27 -2.63 7.57
C PHE A 54 -9.79 -1.24 7.98
N ILE A 55 -9.04 -1.18 9.07
CA ILE A 55 -8.40 0.02 9.58
C ILE A 55 -6.90 -0.22 9.58
N MET A 56 -6.14 0.57 8.83
CA MET A 56 -4.68 0.56 8.90
C MET A 56 -4.22 1.78 9.70
N THR A 57 -3.43 1.55 10.75
CA THR A 57 -2.86 2.61 11.59
C THR A 57 -1.34 2.57 11.47
N ARG A 58 -0.73 3.69 11.08
CA ARG A 58 0.72 3.83 10.90
C ARG A 58 1.22 5.18 11.41
N GLY A 59 2.40 5.19 12.03
CA GLY A 59 3.07 6.42 12.45
C GLY A 59 4.32 6.15 13.28
N GLU A 60 5.20 7.14 13.37
CA GLU A 60 6.46 7.05 14.11
C GLU A 60 6.31 7.24 15.62
N ASP A 61 5.30 8.00 16.06
CA ASP A 61 4.95 8.21 17.46
C ASP A 61 3.43 8.14 17.65
N THR A 62 2.96 7.32 18.59
CA THR A 62 1.55 7.23 18.98
C THR A 62 1.02 8.49 19.66
N ASP A 63 1.90 9.37 20.14
CA ASP A 63 1.52 10.67 20.73
C ASP A 63 1.27 11.74 19.66
N ASN A 64 1.59 11.47 18.39
CA ASN A 64 1.32 12.39 17.28
C ASN A 64 -0.19 12.58 17.04
N PRO A 65 -0.61 13.75 16.54
CA PRO A 65 -2.00 13.99 16.17
C PRO A 65 -2.50 12.97 15.13
N ILE A 66 -3.75 12.55 15.27
CA ILE A 66 -4.35 11.55 14.38
C ILE A 66 -4.81 12.18 13.07
N LEU A 67 -4.40 11.59 11.95
CA LEU A 67 -4.85 11.94 10.61
C LEU A 67 -5.68 10.79 10.01
N LEU A 68 -7.01 10.95 9.98
CA LEU A 68 -7.93 9.95 9.45
C LEU A 68 -8.18 10.15 7.95
N PHE A 69 -7.75 9.18 7.13
CA PHE A 69 -8.07 9.09 5.72
C PHE A 69 -9.33 8.24 5.49
N LEU A 70 -10.39 8.91 5.04
CA LEU A 70 -11.62 8.27 4.57
C LEU A 70 -11.57 8.14 3.05
N HIS A 71 -11.39 6.92 2.55
CA HIS A 71 -11.36 6.69 1.11
C HIS A 71 -12.77 6.73 0.53
N GLY A 72 -13.00 7.61 -0.44
CA GLY A 72 -14.26 7.70 -1.15
C GLY A 72 -14.36 6.70 -2.33
N GLY A 73 -15.61 6.41 -2.72
CA GLY A 73 -15.94 5.78 -4.01
C GLY A 73 -15.81 4.25 -4.08
N PRO A 74 -16.47 3.59 -5.05
CA PRO A 74 -16.32 2.16 -5.28
C PRO A 74 -15.10 1.89 -6.18
N GLY A 75 -14.12 1.10 -5.71
CA GLY A 75 -13.18 0.48 -6.66
C GLY A 75 -11.87 -0.06 -6.14
N TYR A 76 -11.16 0.67 -5.27
CA TYR A 76 -9.78 0.31 -4.92
C TYR A 76 -9.42 0.65 -3.49
N SER A 77 -8.80 -0.32 -2.81
CA SER A 77 -8.19 -0.11 -1.50
C SER A 77 -7.01 0.84 -1.65
N GLN A 78 -7.15 2.08 -1.17
CA GLN A 78 -6.04 3.04 -1.17
C GLN A 78 -4.95 2.66 -0.17
N ILE A 79 -5.18 1.69 0.73
CA ILE A 79 -4.17 1.10 1.60
C ILE A 79 -2.96 0.60 0.79
N SER A 80 -3.18 0.09 -0.42
CA SER A 80 -2.12 -0.37 -1.32
C SER A 80 -1.22 0.76 -1.86
N PHE A 81 -1.73 2.00 -1.95
CA PHE A 81 -1.00 3.16 -2.47
C PHE A 81 -0.57 4.15 -1.39
N ALA A 82 -1.23 4.15 -0.23
CA ALA A 82 -0.99 5.02 0.91
C ALA A 82 0.51 5.09 1.26
N ARG A 83 1.19 3.94 1.27
CA ARG A 83 2.62 3.84 1.59
C ARG A 83 3.52 4.76 0.76
N LYS A 84 3.28 4.89 -0.55
CA LYS A 84 4.18 5.64 -1.44
C LYS A 84 4.07 7.15 -1.24
N TYR A 85 2.94 7.64 -0.72
CA TYR A 85 2.64 9.06 -0.65
C TYR A 85 2.45 9.59 0.79
N GLN A 86 2.35 8.71 1.79
CA GLN A 86 2.07 9.09 3.18
C GLN A 86 3.25 8.85 4.12
N GLU A 87 4.43 8.42 3.64
CA GLU A 87 5.62 8.21 4.48
C GLU A 87 6.01 9.49 5.25
N GLU A 88 6.04 10.64 4.58
CA GLU A 88 6.29 11.96 5.21
C GLU A 88 5.20 12.37 6.22
N LEU A 89 3.96 11.88 6.03
CA LEU A 89 2.88 12.12 6.97
C LEU A 89 3.03 11.25 8.22
N GLU A 90 3.56 10.02 8.09
CA GLU A 90 3.79 9.09 9.20
C GLU A 90 4.80 9.65 10.23
N GLU A 91 5.69 10.56 9.82
CA GLU A 91 6.65 11.27 10.69
C GLU A 91 5.96 12.24 11.67
N ASN A 92 4.90 12.92 11.22
CA ASN A 92 4.27 14.02 11.95
C ASN A 92 2.87 13.68 12.49
N PHE A 93 2.25 12.63 11.96
CA PHE A 93 0.88 12.23 12.27
C PHE A 93 0.78 10.72 12.50
N LEU A 94 -0.18 10.35 13.35
CA LEU A 94 -0.68 8.99 13.38
C LEU A 94 -1.71 8.82 12.25
N VAL A 95 -1.26 8.25 11.15
CA VAL A 95 -2.05 8.09 9.93
C VAL A 95 -2.96 6.86 10.04
N VAL A 96 -4.26 7.09 10.01
CA VAL A 96 -5.30 6.04 10.07
C VAL A 96 -6.03 6.00 8.74
N ASN A 97 -5.87 4.92 7.98
CA ASN A 97 -6.60 4.69 6.73
C ASN A 97 -7.79 3.76 7.01
N TRP A 98 -9.01 4.21 6.74
CA TRP A 98 -10.22 3.40 6.89
C TRP A 98 -10.77 3.00 5.52
N ASP A 99 -10.78 1.69 5.26
CA ASP A 99 -11.31 1.11 4.03
C ASP A 99 -12.57 0.29 4.29
N HIS A 100 -13.68 0.75 3.68
CA HIS A 100 -14.95 0.03 3.64
C HIS A 100 -14.97 -0.93 2.43
N ASN A 101 -14.46 -2.16 2.59
CA ASN A 101 -14.54 -3.15 1.51
C ASN A 101 -15.99 -3.57 1.23
N ARG A 102 -16.68 -2.86 0.32
CA ARG A 102 -18.08 -3.15 -0.09
C ARG A 102 -18.26 -4.52 -0.76
N LYS A 103 -17.18 -5.27 -1.06
CA LYS A 103 -17.27 -6.58 -1.72
C LYS A 103 -18.07 -7.61 -0.92
N VAL A 104 -18.17 -7.50 0.40
CA VAL A 104 -18.97 -8.42 1.24
C VAL A 104 -20.49 -8.26 1.03
N LEU A 105 -20.97 -7.07 0.65
CA LEU A 105 -22.42 -6.82 0.48
C LEU A 105 -23.04 -7.55 -0.72
N ARG A 106 -22.26 -7.92 -1.75
CA ARG A 106 -22.80 -8.71 -2.89
C ARG A 106 -23.02 -10.18 -2.53
N THR A 107 -22.23 -10.74 -1.61
CA THR A 107 -22.39 -12.12 -1.16
C THR A 107 -23.57 -12.27 -0.20
N VAL A 108 -23.75 -11.32 0.73
CA VAL A 108 -24.85 -11.37 1.71
C VAL A 108 -26.22 -11.04 1.09
N ARG A 109 -26.27 -10.16 0.08
CA ARG A 109 -27.54 -9.81 -0.60
C ARG A 109 -28.09 -10.94 -1.48
N SER A 110 -27.28 -11.93 -1.85
CA SER A 110 -27.73 -13.11 -2.59
C SER A 110 -28.41 -14.17 -1.71
N SER A 111 -28.15 -14.18 -0.40
CA SER A 111 -28.71 -15.18 0.52
C SER A 111 -30.00 -14.73 1.22
N ARG A 112 -30.36 -13.44 1.16
CA ARG A 112 -31.55 -12.90 1.84
C ARG A 112 -32.83 -12.90 1.01
N LYS A 113 -32.78 -13.39 -0.24
CA LYS A 113 -33.98 -13.48 -1.11
C LYS A 113 -34.77 -14.79 -0.97
N ARG A 114 -34.36 -15.70 -0.07
CA ARG A 114 -34.94 -17.06 0.02
C ARG A 114 -35.62 -17.39 1.36
N ILE A 115 -35.77 -16.42 2.27
CA ILE A 115 -36.35 -16.65 3.61
C ILE A 115 -37.67 -15.93 3.89
N ASP A 116 -38.21 -15.16 2.93
CA ASP A 116 -39.45 -14.40 3.10
C ASP A 116 -40.61 -14.94 2.23
N LEU A 117 -40.72 -16.26 2.09
CA LEU A 117 -41.82 -16.89 1.33
C LEU A 117 -42.43 -18.07 2.10
N VAL A 118 -43.13 -17.76 3.19
CA VAL A 118 -44.19 -18.58 3.81
C VAL A 118 -45.24 -17.64 4.39
#